data_AF-A0A929IZQ0-F1
#
_entry.id   AF-A0A929IZQ0-F1
#
_cell.length_a   1.000
_cell.length_b   1.000
_cell.length_c   1.000
_cell.angle_alpha   90.00
_cell.angle_beta   90.00
_cell.angle_gamma   90.00
#
_symmetry.space_group_name_H-M   'P 1'
#
loop_
_entity.id
_entity.type
_entity.pdbx_description
1 polymer ?
#
loop_
_entity_poly.entity_id
_entity_poly.type
_entity_poly.pdbx_seq_one_letter_code
_entity_poly.pdbx_strand_id
1 'polypeptide(L)'
;MQLETYLADEVKLYHDWFAIYHPDIDTKTTKSNEFPSVEVLKKRFEIWFESQEKSLRKMICNEWDYQCKQKTFDNKIELIKAIAIDCLAVTYGFSTDNTLTIATILVVDGYMERLCPEPD
;
A
#
# COMPACT_ATOMS: atom_id res chain seq x y z
N MET A 1 -8.77 1.41 18.79
CA MET A 1 -9.80 2.14 18.02
C MET A 1 -9.21 3.36 17.31
N GLN A 2 -8.07 3.21 16.61
CA GLN A 2 -7.42 4.30 15.86
C GLN A 2 -6.95 3.79 14.48
N LEU A 3 -6.43 2.56 14.43
CA LEU A 3 -6.02 1.93 13.18
C LEU A 3 -7.21 1.66 12.23
N GLU A 4 -8.31 1.07 12.70
CA GLU A 4 -9.46 0.75 11.84
C GLU A 4 -10.09 2.00 11.20
N THR A 5 -10.17 3.09 11.94
CA THR A 5 -10.64 4.39 11.44
C THR A 5 -9.69 4.96 10.39
N TYR A 6 -8.38 4.80 10.57
CA TYR A 6 -7.38 5.20 9.59
C TYR A 6 -7.45 4.36 8.31
N LEU A 7 -7.58 3.04 8.44
CA LEU A 7 -7.71 2.11 7.32
C LEU A 7 -9.00 2.31 6.52
N ALA A 8 -10.02 2.93 7.12
CA ALA A 8 -11.29 3.26 6.47
C ALA A 8 -11.28 4.64 5.77
N ASP A 9 -10.26 5.47 6.03
CA ASP A 9 -10.14 6.81 5.44
C ASP A 9 -9.29 6.76 4.16
N GLU A 10 -9.95 6.39 3.06
CA GLU A 10 -9.34 6.27 1.73
C GLU A 10 -8.62 7.55 1.29
N VAL A 11 -9.20 8.72 1.57
CA VAL A 11 -8.60 10.02 1.22
C VAL A 11 -7.25 10.17 1.91
N LYS A 12 -7.21 9.88 3.20
CA LYS A 12 -6.00 9.96 4.00
C LYS A 12 -4.93 8.95 3.54
N LEU A 13 -5.32 7.71 3.24
CA LEU A 13 -4.38 6.68 2.76
C LEU A 13 -3.64 7.10 1.49
N TYR A 14 -4.37 7.64 0.50
CA TYR A 14 -3.77 8.07 -0.75
C TYR A 14 -2.94 9.35 -0.60
N HIS A 15 -3.35 10.28 0.27
CA HIS A 15 -2.54 11.45 0.59
C HIS A 15 -1.23 11.07 1.28
N ASP A 16 -1.29 10.19 2.28
CA ASP A 16 -0.12 9.73 3.03
C ASP A 16 0.86 8.99 2.10
N TRP A 17 0.36 8.08 1.26
CA TRP A 17 1.16 7.44 0.22
C TRP A 17 1.83 8.47 -0.70
N PHE A 18 1.08 9.45 -1.19
CA PHE A 18 1.60 10.43 -2.13
C PHE A 18 2.69 11.32 -1.52
N ALA A 19 2.50 11.75 -0.27
CA ALA A 19 3.46 12.55 0.48
C ALA A 19 4.80 11.83 0.70
N ILE A 20 4.76 10.50 0.89
CA ILE A 20 5.97 9.68 1.04
C ILE A 20 6.83 9.70 -0.23
N TYR A 21 6.21 9.60 -1.41
CA TYR A 21 6.92 9.52 -2.68
C TYR A 21 7.23 10.88 -3.32
N HIS A 22 6.65 11.97 -2.80
CA HIS A 22 6.86 13.33 -3.31
C HIS A 22 7.14 14.31 -2.15
N PRO A 23 8.26 14.15 -1.43
CA PRO A 23 8.59 15.00 -0.28
C PRO A 23 8.79 16.48 -0.67
N ASP A 24 9.11 16.75 -1.93
CA ASP A 24 9.37 18.11 -2.46
C ASP A 24 8.11 18.97 -2.63
N ILE A 25 6.91 18.39 -2.46
CA ILE A 25 5.65 19.14 -2.56
C ILE A 25 5.44 20.07 -1.36
N ASP A 26 6.24 19.93 -0.30
CA ASP A 26 6.35 20.95 0.74
C ASP A 26 7.81 21.30 1.04
N THR A 27 8.23 22.50 0.59
CA THR A 27 8.98 23.44 1.44
C THR A 27 9.21 24.80 0.78
N LYS A 28 9.03 24.98 -0.53
CA LYS A 28 9.28 26.28 -1.15
C LYS A 28 8.24 26.66 -2.20
N THR A 29 7.33 27.55 -1.79
CA THR A 29 6.66 28.56 -2.65
C THR A 29 5.74 28.00 -3.75
N THR A 30 4.45 27.81 -3.48
CA THR A 30 3.36 28.43 -4.27
C THR A 30 1.98 28.28 -3.61
N LYS A 31 1.13 29.30 -3.75
CA LYS A 31 -0.17 29.48 -3.09
C LYS A 31 -1.31 28.61 -3.67
N SER A 32 -1.09 27.31 -3.90
CA SER A 32 -2.18 26.39 -4.28
C SER A 32 -1.82 24.94 -3.95
N ASN A 33 -1.61 24.64 -2.66
CA ASN A 33 -1.45 23.27 -2.16
C ASN A 33 -2.82 22.58 -2.05
N GLU A 34 -3.53 22.44 -3.17
CA GLU A 34 -4.60 21.46 -3.23
C GLU A 34 -3.95 20.11 -3.51
N PHE A 35 -4.01 19.20 -2.53
CA PHE A 35 -3.70 17.81 -2.79
C PHE A 35 -4.49 17.35 -4.03
N PRO A 36 -3.88 16.57 -4.94
CA PRO A 36 -4.62 16.01 -6.05
C PRO A 36 -5.84 15.23 -5.54
N SER A 37 -6.94 15.22 -6.29
CA SER A 37 -8.09 14.41 -5.90
C SER A 37 -7.71 12.94 -5.74
N VAL A 38 -8.44 12.20 -4.90
CA VAL A 38 -8.19 10.75 -4.67
C VAL A 38 -8.15 9.97 -5.97
N GLU A 39 -8.99 10.31 -6.96
CA GLU A 39 -8.98 9.69 -8.28
C GLU A 39 -7.64 9.87 -9.02
N VAL A 40 -7.04 11.05 -8.93
CA VAL A 40 -5.71 11.31 -9.51
C VAL A 40 -4.65 10.53 -8.76
N LEU A 41 -4.76 10.43 -7.43
CA LEU A 41 -3.81 9.68 -6.61
C LEU A 41 -3.89 8.18 -6.85
N LYS A 42 -5.09 7.62 -7.03
CA LYS A 42 -5.31 6.23 -7.44
C LYS A 42 -4.61 5.92 -8.77
N LYS A 43 -4.75 6.79 -9.77
CA LYS A 43 -4.05 6.64 -11.05
C LYS A 43 -2.53 6.68 -10.89
N ARG A 44 -2.02 7.58 -10.06
CA ARG A 44 -0.58 7.64 -9.75
C ARG A 44 -0.10 6.39 -9.01
N PHE A 45 -0.90 5.88 -8.09
CA PHE A 45 -0.61 4.65 -7.37
C PHE A 45 -0.58 3.47 -8.33
N GLU A 46 -1.51 3.38 -9.28
CA GLU A 46 -1.52 2.31 -10.28
C GLU A 46 -0.25 2.32 -11.14
N ILE A 47 0.18 3.49 -11.62
CA ILE A 47 1.44 3.65 -12.37
C ILE A 47 2.64 3.20 -11.51
N TRP A 48 2.66 3.61 -10.23
CA TRP A 48 3.71 3.17 -9.30
C TRP A 48 3.66 1.65 -9.09
N PHE A 49 2.47 1.07 -8.89
CA PHE A 49 2.26 -0.35 -8.71
C PHE A 49 2.78 -1.14 -9.91
N GLU A 50 2.46 -0.73 -11.13
CA GLU A 50 2.96 -1.35 -12.36
C GLU A 50 4.50 -1.32 -12.42
N SER A 51 5.11 -0.21 -12.00
CA SER A 51 6.57 -0.11 -11.93
C SER A 51 7.21 -1.07 -10.90
N GLN A 52 6.48 -1.38 -9.82
CA GLN A 52 6.94 -2.23 -8.73
C GLN A 52 6.42 -3.67 -8.83
N GLU A 53 5.54 -3.99 -9.80
CA GLU A 53 4.76 -5.23 -9.82
C GLU A 53 5.64 -6.47 -9.72
N LYS A 54 6.72 -6.53 -10.50
CA LYS A 54 7.66 -7.67 -10.48
C LYS A 54 8.30 -7.87 -9.11
N SER A 55 8.67 -6.77 -8.47
CA SER A 55 9.29 -6.75 -7.14
C SER A 55 8.28 -7.24 -6.11
N LEU A 56 7.10 -6.60 -6.07
CA LEU A 56 6.01 -6.93 -5.18
C LEU A 56 5.54 -8.39 -5.35
N ARG A 57 5.46 -8.89 -6.58
CA ARG A 57 5.05 -10.28 -6.87
C ARG A 57 6.07 -11.27 -6.32
N LYS A 58 7.37 -11.02 -6.56
CA LYS A 58 8.43 -11.88 -6.02
C LYS A 58 8.37 -11.94 -4.49
N MET A 59 8.23 -10.80 -3.84
CA MET A 59 8.20 -10.71 -2.38
C MET A 59 6.93 -11.30 -1.79
N ILE A 60 5.76 -10.79 -2.20
CA ILE A 60 4.50 -11.12 -1.53
C ILE A 60 4.02 -12.50 -1.96
N CYS A 61 4.06 -12.82 -3.26
CA CYS A 61 3.53 -14.09 -3.75
C CYS A 61 4.52 -15.24 -3.54
N ASN A 62 5.82 -15.05 -3.83
CA ASN A 62 6.77 -16.16 -3.84
C ASN A 62 7.52 -16.31 -2.50
N GLU A 63 8.11 -15.22 -1.99
CA GLU A 63 8.97 -15.29 -0.79
C GLU A 63 8.13 -15.34 0.49
N TRP A 64 7.08 -14.53 0.59
CA TRP A 64 6.17 -14.51 1.72
C TRP A 64 5.07 -15.58 1.61
N ASP A 65 4.85 -16.15 0.43
CA ASP A 65 3.84 -17.19 0.17
C ASP A 65 2.41 -16.74 0.53
N TYR A 66 1.98 -15.63 -0.10
CA TYR A 66 0.66 -15.04 0.10
C TYR A 66 -0.48 -16.05 -0.02
N GLN A 67 -0.44 -16.97 -0.98
CA GLN A 67 -1.53 -17.92 -1.23
C GLN A 67 -1.75 -18.89 -0.06
N CYS A 68 -0.68 -19.35 0.59
CA CYS A 68 -0.79 -20.18 1.78
C CYS A 68 -1.18 -19.34 3.00
N LYS A 69 -0.59 -18.15 3.16
CA LYS A 69 -0.80 -17.33 4.36
C LYS A 69 -2.15 -16.63 4.40
N GLN A 70 -2.74 -16.22 3.27
CA GLN A 70 -4.03 -15.51 3.26
C GLN A 70 -5.14 -16.31 3.96
N LYS A 71 -5.08 -17.65 3.89
CA LYS A 71 -6.03 -18.57 4.53
C LYS A 71 -5.91 -18.62 6.06
N THR A 72 -4.83 -18.08 6.61
CA THR A 72 -4.54 -18.09 8.05
C THR A 72 -5.01 -16.84 8.78
N PHE A 73 -5.47 -15.81 8.06
CA PHE A 73 -5.94 -14.56 8.65
C PHE A 73 -7.47 -14.51 8.64
N ASP A 74 -8.05 -14.23 9.80
CA ASP A 74 -9.50 -14.21 9.98
C ASP A 74 -10.13 -12.92 9.43
N ASN A 75 -9.32 -11.87 9.22
CA ASN A 75 -9.78 -10.59 8.72
C ASN A 75 -8.71 -9.84 7.91
N LYS A 76 -9.16 -8.86 7.12
CA LYS A 76 -8.28 -8.03 6.28
C LYS A 76 -7.27 -7.20 7.08
N ILE A 77 -7.58 -6.81 8.32
CA ILE A 77 -6.69 -5.96 9.13
C ILE A 77 -5.44 -6.75 9.55
N GLU A 78 -5.60 -8.02 9.92
CA GLU A 78 -4.47 -8.91 10.23
C GLU A 78 -3.60 -9.15 9.02
N LEU A 79 -4.22 -9.37 7.85
CA LEU A 79 -3.50 -9.49 6.59
C LEU A 79 -2.71 -8.22 6.24
N ILE A 80 -3.32 -7.04 6.39
CA ILE A 80 -2.66 -5.74 6.16
C ILE A 80 -1.44 -5.58 7.06
N LYS A 81 -1.58 -5.88 8.37
CA LYS A 81 -0.46 -5.80 9.32
C LYS A 81 0.66 -6.76 8.93
N ALA A 82 0.33 -7.98 8.56
CA ALA A 82 1.31 -8.98 8.20
C ALA A 82 2.08 -8.60 6.93
N ILE A 83 1.40 -8.09 5.89
CA ILE A 83 2.08 -7.58 4.68
C ILE A 83 2.95 -6.36 5.02
N ALA A 84 2.46 -5.43 5.84
CA ALA A 84 3.19 -4.23 6.21
C ALA A 84 4.49 -4.52 6.98
N ILE A 85 4.43 -5.45 7.93
CA ILE A 85 5.53 -5.76 8.86
C ILE A 85 6.43 -6.86 8.29
N ASP A 86 5.87 -8.00 7.89
CA ASP A 86 6.63 -9.19 7.56
C ASP A 86 7.17 -9.17 6.13
N CYS A 87 6.63 -8.32 5.26
CA CYS A 87 7.02 -8.25 3.85
C CYS A 87 7.62 -6.89 3.47
N LEU A 88 6.86 -5.81 3.62
CA LEU A 88 7.24 -4.50 3.09
C LEU A 88 8.31 -3.79 3.94
N ALA A 89 8.19 -3.81 5.27
CA ALA A 89 9.14 -3.15 6.17
C ALA A 89 10.52 -3.80 6.15
N VAL A 90 10.56 -5.14 6.06
CA VAL A 90 11.81 -5.91 5.99
C VAL A 90 12.57 -5.64 4.68
N THR A 91 11.86 -5.41 3.57
CA THR A 91 12.49 -5.42 2.24
C THR A 91 12.84 -4.04 1.69
N TYR A 92 12.03 -3.01 1.98
CA TYR A 92 12.28 -1.66 1.46
C TYR A 92 12.94 -0.71 2.46
N GLY A 93 13.07 -1.10 3.74
CA GLY A 93 13.57 -0.19 4.78
C GLY A 93 12.73 1.07 4.96
N PHE A 94 11.48 1.05 4.48
CA PHE A 94 10.51 2.11 4.70
C PHE A 94 10.14 2.18 6.19
N SER A 95 9.78 3.36 6.68
CA SER A 95 9.15 3.46 8.00
C SER A 95 7.87 2.63 8.02
N THR A 96 7.57 2.04 9.19
CA THR A 96 6.42 1.16 9.40
C THR A 96 5.08 1.79 9.01
N ASP A 97 4.99 3.12 9.08
CA ASP A 97 3.78 3.87 8.71
C ASP A 97 3.56 3.89 7.18
N ASN A 98 4.66 3.93 6.42
CA ASN A 98 4.63 3.92 4.95
C ASN A 98 4.23 2.53 4.43
N THR A 99 4.74 1.49 5.07
CA THR A 99 4.45 0.11 4.69
C THR A 99 3.02 -0.29 5.03
N LEU A 100 2.48 0.24 6.12
CA LEU A 100 1.07 0.08 6.49
C LEU A 100 0.15 0.72 5.45
N THR A 101 0.46 1.93 5.00
CA THR A 101 -0.34 2.63 3.97
C THR A 101 -0.37 1.84 2.67
N ILE A 102 0.78 1.40 2.17
CA ILE A 102 0.89 0.61 0.94
C ILE A 102 0.15 -0.73 1.09
N ALA A 103 0.37 -1.46 2.20
CA ALA A 103 -0.31 -2.73 2.45
C ALA A 103 -1.84 -2.58 2.49
N THR A 104 -2.32 -1.48 3.06
CA THR A 104 -3.76 -1.17 3.11
C THR A 104 -4.33 -0.99 1.72
N ILE A 105 -3.70 -0.14 0.89
CA ILE A 105 -4.15 0.08 -0.49
C ILE A 105 -4.13 -1.23 -1.27
N LEU A 106 -3.07 -2.04 -1.13
CA LEU A 106 -2.97 -3.31 -1.84
C LEU A 106 -4.12 -4.28 -1.52
N VAL A 107 -4.50 -4.38 -0.24
CA VAL A 107 -5.53 -5.31 0.25
C VAL A 107 -6.95 -4.78 0.08
N VAL A 108 -7.18 -3.50 0.35
CA VAL A 108 -8.53 -2.90 0.31
C VAL A 108 -9.00 -2.70 -1.13
N ASP A 109 -8.13 -2.20 -2.01
CA ASP A 109 -8.46 -1.93 -3.41
C ASP A 109 -8.27 -3.15 -4.33
N GLY A 110 -7.95 -4.32 -3.77
CA GLY A 110 -7.94 -5.59 -4.51
C GLY A 110 -6.71 -5.82 -5.40
N TYR A 111 -5.64 -5.05 -5.25
CA TYR A 111 -4.40 -5.27 -6.01
C TYR A 111 -3.74 -6.63 -5.69
N MET A 112 -4.03 -7.21 -4.52
CA MET A 112 -3.53 -8.54 -4.14
C MET A 112 -3.95 -9.64 -5.11
N GLU A 113 -5.18 -9.61 -5.62
CA GLU A 113 -5.70 -10.61 -6.57
C GLU A 113 -5.00 -10.49 -7.93
N ARG A 114 -4.68 -9.27 -8.36
CA ARG A 114 -3.91 -8.99 -9.58
C ARG A 114 -2.44 -9.39 -9.42
N LEU A 115 -1.88 -9.18 -8.24
CA LEU A 115 -0.48 -9.45 -7.95
C LEU A 115 -0.21 -10.95 -7.79
N CYS A 116 -1.07 -11.66 -7.05
CA CYS A 116 -0.94 -13.07 -6.73
C CYS A 116 -2.20 -13.86 -7.18
N PRO A 117 -2.43 -14.02 -8.49
CA PRO A 117 -3.59 -14.77 -8.99
C PRO A 117 -3.54 -16.21 -8.45
N GLU A 118 -4.71 -16.79 -8.13
CA GLU A 118 -4.77 -18.21 -7.72
C GLU A 118 -4.20 -19.11 -8.82
N PRO A 119 -3.50 -20.20 -8.48
CA PRO A 119 -3.09 -21.19 -9.47
C PRO A 119 -4.35 -21.91 -9.97
N ASP A 120 -4.53 -22.00 -11.28
CA ASP A 120 -5.54 -22.87 -11.91
C ASP A 120 -5.37 -24.34 -11.50
#